data_AF-A0A182S7R5-F1
#
_entry.id   AF-A0A182S7R5-F1
#
_cell.length_a   1.000
_cell.length_b   1.000
_cell.length_c   1.000
_cell.angle_alpha   90.00
_cell.angle_beta   90.00
_cell.angle_gamma   90.00
#
_symmetry.space_group_name_H-M   'P 1'
#
loop_
_entity.id
_entity.type
_entity.pdbx_description
1 polymer ?
#
loop_
_entity_poly.entity_id
_entity_poly.type
_entity_poly.pdbx_seq_one_letter_code
_entity_poly.pdbx_strand_id
1 'polypeptide(L)'
;MLLDGSVPVKYGLRLNSEMKYWDLKKHLSDLCSLEPDQMLICELSNSQIRLILPNELRIKPSTACELYAYELPKIDSVLRSRAGSELGINIEKGLKDIQRNQGTW
;
A
#
# COMPACT_ATOMS: atom_id res chain seq x y z
N MET A 1 0.20 -2.19 -12.06
CA MET A 1 1.53 -2.11 -12.65
C MET A 1 2.44 -2.95 -11.79
N LEU A 2 3.06 -3.94 -12.42
CA LEU A 2 4.02 -4.84 -11.79
C LEU A 2 5.36 -4.13 -11.63
N LEU A 3 6.15 -4.55 -10.66
CA LEU A 3 7.50 -4.05 -10.38
C LEU A 3 8.57 -4.82 -11.17
N ASP A 4 8.24 -5.24 -12.39
CA ASP A 4 9.10 -6.03 -13.29
C ASP A 4 9.52 -5.26 -14.57
N GLY A 5 9.08 -4.01 -14.71
CA GLY A 5 9.35 -3.17 -15.89
C GLY A 5 8.45 -3.45 -17.10
N SER A 6 7.43 -4.30 -16.96
CA SER A 6 6.42 -4.54 -17.99
C SER A 6 5.46 -3.34 -18.16
N VAL A 7 4.72 -3.35 -19.26
CA VAL A 7 3.65 -2.37 -19.50
C VAL A 7 2.38 -2.75 -18.72
N PRO A 8 1.57 -1.78 -18.26
CA PRO A 8 0.32 -2.07 -17.56
C PRO A 8 -0.66 -2.88 -18.42
N VAL A 9 -1.25 -3.90 -17.81
CA VAL A 9 -2.33 -4.70 -18.41
C VAL A 9 -3.69 -4.17 -17.96
N LYS A 10 -4.61 -4.00 -18.91
CA LYS A 10 -6.01 -3.64 -18.63
C LYS A 10 -6.87 -4.89 -18.55
N TYR A 11 -7.51 -5.10 -17.40
CA TYR A 11 -8.39 -6.23 -17.16
C TYR A 11 -9.86 -5.81 -17.20
N GLY A 12 -10.71 -6.65 -17.78
CA GLY A 12 -12.17 -6.55 -17.68
C GLY A 12 -12.69 -7.55 -16.67
N LEU A 13 -13.39 -7.09 -15.63
CA LEU A 13 -13.94 -7.95 -14.57
C LEU A 13 -15.45 -7.74 -14.45
N ARG A 14 -16.17 -8.83 -14.18
CA ARG A 14 -17.59 -8.78 -13.84
C ARG A 14 -17.73 -8.97 -12.33
N LEU A 15 -18.22 -7.94 -11.67
CA LEU A 15 -18.37 -7.90 -10.21
C LEU A 15 -19.85 -7.78 -9.83
N ASN A 16 -20.21 -8.35 -8.70
CA ASN A 16 -21.54 -8.19 -8.10
C ASN A 16 -21.63 -6.83 -7.39
N SER A 17 -22.85 -6.30 -7.26
CA SER A 17 -23.11 -4.97 -6.69
C SER A 17 -22.63 -4.81 -5.25
N GLU A 18 -22.57 -5.90 -4.47
CA GLU A 18 -22.23 -5.91 -3.04
C GLU A 18 -20.73 -6.09 -2.77
N MET A 19 -19.91 -6.28 -3.81
CA MET A 19 -18.49 -6.58 -3.65
C MET A 19 -17.70 -5.39 -3.12
N LYS A 20 -16.67 -5.71 -2.34
CA LYS A 20 -15.70 -4.76 -1.80
C LYS A 20 -14.41 -4.78 -2.61
N TYR A 21 -13.54 -3.79 -2.39
CA TYR A 21 -12.24 -3.75 -3.05
C TYR A 21 -11.35 -4.95 -2.70
N TRP A 22 -11.56 -5.57 -1.54
CA TRP A 22 -10.90 -6.84 -1.22
C TRP A 22 -11.28 -7.97 -2.18
N ASP A 23 -12.57 -8.07 -2.53
CA ASP A 23 -13.03 -9.11 -3.45
C ASP A 23 -12.52 -8.84 -4.87
N LEU A 24 -12.42 -7.57 -5.29
CA LEU A 24 -11.75 -7.19 -6.53
C LEU A 24 -10.29 -7.68 -6.57
N LYS A 25 -9.52 -7.45 -5.50
CA LYS A 25 -8.12 -7.90 -5.44
C LYS A 25 -8.00 -9.42 -5.57
N LYS A 26 -8.90 -10.19 -4.95
CA LYS A 26 -8.95 -11.65 -5.11
C LYS A 26 -9.19 -12.07 -6.56
N HIS A 27 -10.16 -11.48 -7.23
CA HIS A 27 -10.43 -11.80 -8.65
C HIS A 27 -9.27 -11.38 -9.56
N LEU A 28 -8.59 -10.28 -9.23
CA LEU A 28 -7.44 -9.81 -10.00
C LEU A 28 -6.21 -10.70 -9.78
N SER A 29 -6.04 -11.26 -8.59
CA SER A 29 -4.93 -12.16 -8.23
C SER A 29 -4.82 -13.34 -9.19
N ASP A 30 -5.96 -13.92 -9.56
CA ASP A 30 -6.03 -15.03 -10.51
C ASP A 30 -5.55 -14.66 -11.92
N LEU A 31 -5.56 -13.36 -12.27
CA LEU A 31 -5.22 -12.86 -13.61
C LEU A 31 -3.81 -12.26 -13.72
N CYS A 32 -3.24 -11.76 -12.62
CA CYS A 32 -1.94 -11.11 -12.62
C CYS A 32 -0.89 -11.81 -11.75
N SER A 33 -1.24 -12.91 -11.09
CA SER A 33 -0.34 -13.71 -10.24
C SER A 33 0.30 -12.92 -9.09
N LEU A 34 -0.37 -11.86 -8.63
CA LEU A 34 -0.01 -11.12 -7.42
C LEU A 34 -0.92 -11.53 -6.27
N GLU A 35 -0.37 -11.64 -5.06
CA GLU A 35 -1.19 -11.81 -3.86
C GLU A 35 -2.07 -10.57 -3.61
N PRO A 36 -3.34 -10.72 -3.18
CA PRO A 36 -4.22 -9.58 -2.90
C PRO A 36 -3.64 -8.53 -1.94
N ASP A 37 -2.85 -8.95 -0.95
CA ASP A 37 -2.17 -8.06 0.00
C ASP A 37 -1.05 -7.23 -0.63
N GLN A 38 -0.54 -7.66 -1.78
CA GLN A 38 0.48 -6.94 -2.56
C GLN A 38 -0.14 -5.98 -3.56
N MET A 39 -1.45 -5.72 -3.50
CA MET A 39 -2.13 -4.80 -4.40
C MET A 39 -2.52 -3.50 -3.72
N LEU A 40 -2.25 -2.38 -4.37
CA LEU A 40 -2.81 -1.07 -4.06
C LEU A 40 -3.85 -0.72 -5.12
N ILE A 41 -5.12 -0.58 -4.73
CA ILE A 41 -6.19 -0.12 -5.63
C ILE A 41 -6.36 1.39 -5.44
N CYS A 42 -6.34 2.15 -6.54
CA CYS A 42 -6.46 3.60 -6.48
C CYS A 42 -7.12 4.21 -7.72
N GLU A 43 -7.52 5.47 -7.56
CA GLU A 43 -7.93 6.36 -8.65
C GLU A 43 -6.82 7.37 -8.94
N LEU A 44 -6.66 7.70 -10.21
CA LEU A 44 -5.68 8.67 -10.68
C LEU A 44 -6.35 9.95 -11.19
N SER A 45 -5.60 11.05 -11.16
CA SER A 45 -5.91 12.26 -11.93
C SER A 45 -4.61 12.98 -12.23
N ASN A 46 -4.45 13.45 -13.46
CA ASN A 46 -3.24 14.14 -13.92
C ASN A 46 -1.95 13.37 -13.56
N SER A 47 -1.99 12.04 -13.74
CA SER A 47 -0.90 11.12 -13.39
C SER A 47 -0.49 11.10 -11.91
N GLN A 48 -1.38 11.53 -11.01
CA GLN A 48 -1.19 11.47 -9.57
C GLN A 48 -2.23 10.55 -8.91
N ILE A 49 -1.83 9.84 -7.86
CA ILE A 49 -2.76 9.08 -7.01
C ILE A 49 -3.61 10.08 -6.25
N ARG A 50 -4.92 10.09 -6.52
CA ARG A 50 -5.89 10.94 -5.81
C ARG A 50 -6.47 10.25 -4.59
N LEU A 51 -6.80 8.98 -4.74
CA LEU A 51 -7.53 8.22 -3.75
C LEU A 51 -7.02 6.78 -3.73
N ILE A 52 -6.63 6.31 -2.55
CA ILE A 52 -6.40 4.89 -2.29
C ILE A 52 -7.71 4.32 -1.76
N LEU A 53 -8.13 3.18 -2.30
CA LEU A 53 -9.41 2.56 -2.02
C LEU A 53 -9.22 1.43 -0.99
N PRO A 54 -9.72 1.60 0.25
CA PRO A 54 -9.59 0.59 1.31
C PRO A 54 -10.34 -0.70 0.98
N ASN A 55 -9.81 -1.81 1.48
CA ASN A 55 -10.31 -3.16 1.26
C ASN A 55 -11.78 -3.33 1.66
N GLU A 56 -12.21 -2.64 2.72
CA GLU A 56 -13.52 -2.78 3.35
C GLU A 56 -14.61 -2.00 2.60
N LEU A 57 -14.23 -1.03 1.77
CA LEU A 57 -15.19 -0.22 1.04
C LEU A 57 -15.84 -1.03 -0.07
N ARG A 58 -17.17 -0.87 -0.16
CA ARG A 58 -17.97 -1.40 -1.25
C ARG A 58 -17.69 -0.62 -2.54
N ILE A 59 -17.58 -1.35 -3.64
CA ILE A 59 -17.38 -0.79 -4.97
C ILE A 59 -18.67 -0.08 -5.40
N LYS A 60 -18.56 1.20 -5.73
CA LYS A 60 -19.68 2.01 -6.24
C LYS A 60 -19.51 2.16 -7.75
N PRO A 61 -20.41 1.61 -8.58
CA PRO A 61 -20.29 1.69 -10.03
C PRO A 61 -20.21 3.13 -10.57
N SER A 62 -20.82 4.09 -9.86
CA SER A 62 -20.82 5.50 -10.25
C SER A 62 -19.49 6.22 -10.03
N THR A 63 -18.59 5.69 -9.21
CA THR A 63 -17.29 6.32 -8.92
C THR A 63 -16.12 5.46 -9.38
N ALA A 64 -16.27 4.13 -9.36
CA ALA A 64 -15.24 3.17 -9.77
C ALA A 64 -15.13 3.02 -11.30
N CYS A 65 -14.96 4.13 -12.02
CA CYS A 65 -14.92 4.14 -13.49
C CYS A 65 -13.53 3.83 -14.05
N GLU A 66 -12.47 4.27 -13.37
CA GLU A 66 -11.07 4.01 -13.76
C GLU A 66 -10.22 3.65 -12.55
N LEU A 67 -10.15 2.35 -12.28
CA LEU A 67 -9.34 1.80 -11.19
C LEU A 67 -7.99 1.36 -11.70
N TYR A 68 -6.95 1.66 -10.93
CA TYR A 68 -5.60 1.19 -11.15
C TYR A 68 -5.18 0.29 -9.99
N ALA A 69 -4.53 -0.82 -10.32
CA ALA A 69 -3.93 -1.72 -9.34
C ALA A 69 -2.41 -1.63 -9.47
N TYR A 70 -1.70 -1.30 -8.40
CA TYR A 70 -0.24 -1.30 -8.34
C TYR A 70 0.26 -2.45 -7.47
N GLU A 71 1.37 -3.08 -7.88
CA GLU A 71 2.10 -4.00 -7.02
C GLU A 71 2.82 -3.21 -5.93
N LEU A 72 2.63 -3.63 -4.68
CA LEU A 72 3.37 -3.16 -3.54
C LEU A 72 4.65 -4.00 -3.41
N PRO A 73 5.81 -3.37 -3.12
CA PRO A 73 7.04 -4.11 -2.84
C PRO A 73 6.79 -5.13 -1.73
N LYS A 74 7.38 -6.32 -1.86
CA LYS A 74 7.37 -7.30 -0.76
C LYS A 74 8.10 -6.67 0.41
N ILE A 75 7.37 -6.42 1.50
CA ILE A 75 7.97 -5.92 2.72
C ILE A 75 8.48 -7.14 3.49
N ASP A 76 9.78 -7.37 3.41
CA ASP A 76 10.45 -8.11 4.47
C ASP A 76 10.29 -7.30 5.75
N SER A 77 9.65 -7.90 6.75
CA SER A 77 9.24 -7.28 8.03
C SER A 77 10.36 -6.51 8.75
N VAL A 78 11.61 -6.77 8.38
CA VAL A 78 12.82 -6.18 8.94
C VAL A 78 13.03 -4.71 8.51
N LEU A 79 12.53 -4.26 7.35
CA LEU A 79 12.93 -2.98 6.77
C LEU A 79 12.04 -1.78 7.13
N ARG A 80 10.83 -1.98 7.68
CA ARG A 80 9.90 -0.87 7.97
C ARG A 80 9.93 -0.35 9.40
N SER A 81 10.43 -1.13 10.35
CA SER A 81 10.62 -0.64 11.72
C SER A 81 12.02 -0.07 11.88
N ARG A 82 12.15 1.26 11.94
CA ARG A 82 13.32 1.86 12.58
C ARG A 82 13.42 1.45 14.05
N ALA A 83 12.27 1.21 14.68
CA ALA A 83 12.17 0.64 16.02
C ALA A 83 12.86 -0.75 16.04
N GLY A 84 14.06 -0.82 16.61
CA GLY A 84 14.90 -2.02 16.64
C GLY A 84 16.00 -2.09 15.58
N SER A 85 16.07 -1.16 14.63
CA SER A 85 17.25 -1.00 13.75
C SER A 85 18.40 -0.33 14.51
N GLU A 86 19.66 -0.65 14.18
CA GLU A 86 20.84 0.02 14.78
C GLU A 86 20.73 1.55 14.73
N LEU A 87 20.29 2.08 13.59
CA LEU A 87 20.09 3.52 13.42
C LEU A 87 18.99 4.06 14.34
N GLY A 88 17.87 3.35 14.48
CA GLY A 88 16.79 3.74 15.40
C GLY A 88 17.23 3.69 16.86
N ILE A 89 17.93 2.63 17.26
CA ILE A 89 18.47 2.46 18.62
C ILE A 89 19.45 3.60 18.97
N ASN A 90 20.33 3.97 18.03
CA ASN A 90 21.30 5.05 18.23
C ASN A 90 20.63 6.43 18.35
N ILE A 91 19.55 6.68 17.58
CA ILE A 91 18.77 7.91 17.69
C ILE A 91 18.06 7.98 19.05
N GLU A 92 17.41 6.90 19.49
CA GLU A 92 16.73 6.85 20.80
C GLU A 92 17.71 7.05 21.96
N LYS A 93 18.90 6.46 21.89
CA LYS A 93 19.95 6.65 22.90
C LYS A 93 20.40 8.11 22.95
N GLY A 94 20.70 8.72 21.79
CA GLY A 94 21.13 10.12 21.73
C GLY A 94 20.09 11.08 22.29
N LEU A 95 18.79 10.86 22.02
CA LEU A 95 17.71 11.66 22.57
C LEU A 95 17.62 11.56 24.11
N LYS A 96 17.81 10.36 24.67
CA LYS A 96 17.82 10.14 26.13
C LYS A 96 19.01 10.81 26.83
N ASP A 97 20.18 10.79 26.19
CA ASP A 97 21.39 11.41 26.74
C ASP A 97 21.27 12.95 26.80
N ILE A 98 20.64 13.57 25.79
CA ILE A 98 20.36 15.01 25.77
C ILE A 98 19.40 15.41 26.90
N GLN A 99 18.33 14.64 27.10
CA GLN A 99 17.35 14.91 28.16
C GLN A 99 17.94 14.76 29.56
N ARG A 100 18.87 13.81 29.76
CA ARG A 100 19.55 13.62 31.05
C ARG A 100 20.43 14.82 31.42
N ASN A 101 21.04 15.47 30.44
CA ASN A 101 22.00 16.56 30.68
C ASN A 101 21.34 17.93 30.93
N GLN A 102 20.01 18.05 30.80
CA GLN A 102 19.29 19.30 31.07
C GLN A 102 18.81 19.45 32.53
N GLY A 103 19.00 18.42 33.37
CA GLY A 103 18.55 18.40 34.76
C GLY A 103 19.60 18.75 35.82
N THR A 104 20.76 19.30 35.44
CA THR A 104 21.82 19.72 36.38
C THR A 104 22.20 21.17 36.18
N TRP A 105 21.45 22.06 36.84
CA TRP A 105 21.85 23.42 37.22
C TRP A 105 21.36 23.67 38.65
#